data_AF-A0A966TLA9-F1
#
_entry.id   AF-A0A966TLA9-F1
#
_cell.length_a   1.000
_cell.length_b   1.000
_cell.length_c   1.000
_cell.angle_alpha   90.00
_cell.angle_beta   90.00
_cell.angle_gamma   90.00
#
_symmetry.space_group_name_H-M   'P 1'
#
loop_
_entity.id
_entity.type
_entity.pdbx_description
1 polymer ?
#
loop_
_entity_poly.entity_id
_entity_poly.type
_entity_poly.pdbx_seq_one_letter_code
_entity_poly.pdbx_strand_id
1 'polypeptide(L)'
;MPAEFKAEPRLALAAGADGMDFIRHLFKDVANHMTDNGILVLEIGHEIHHFQHAFPHVEPMYLSTSAGDEHVLLITKQALQT
;
A
#
# COMPACT_ATOMS: atom_id res chain seq x y z
N MET A 1 15.34 -8.03 10.75
CA MET A 1 14.30 -7.38 11.56
C MET A 1 14.75 -7.30 13.02
N PRO A 2 14.65 -6.11 13.64
CA PRO A 2 14.92 -5.90 15.07
C PRO A 2 14.08 -6.82 15.96
N ALA A 3 14.51 -7.00 17.22
CA ALA A 3 13.84 -7.90 18.17
C ALA A 3 12.39 -7.48 18.47
N GLU A 4 12.12 -6.19 18.43
CA GLU A 4 10.82 -5.57 18.68
C GLU A 4 9.75 -6.08 17.70
N PHE A 5 10.07 -6.13 16.41
CA PHE A 5 9.16 -6.64 15.38
C PHE A 5 8.89 -8.15 15.50
N LYS A 6 9.75 -8.91 16.18
CA LYS A 6 9.51 -10.34 16.41
C LYS A 6 8.50 -10.61 17.52
N ALA A 7 8.18 -9.59 18.33
CA ALA A 7 7.16 -9.67 19.37
C ALA A 7 5.75 -9.38 18.84
N GLU A 8 5.63 -8.78 17.65
CA GLU A 8 4.34 -8.51 17.03
C GLU A 8 3.74 -9.75 16.36
N PRO A 9 2.40 -9.86 16.31
CA PRO A 9 1.74 -10.96 15.63
C PRO A 9 2.22 -11.07 14.18
N ARG A 10 2.65 -12.26 13.76
CA ARG A 10 3.12 -12.49 12.38
C ARG A 10 2.09 -12.03 11.34
N LEU A 11 0.79 -12.12 11.62
CA LEU A 11 -0.27 -11.67 10.72
C LEU A 11 -0.25 -10.14 10.48
N ALA A 12 0.27 -9.37 11.42
CA ALA A 12 0.43 -7.92 11.29
C ALA A 12 1.66 -7.51 10.43
N LEU A 13 2.60 -8.45 10.20
CA LEU A 13 3.87 -8.17 9.51
C LEU A 13 4.09 -9.00 8.24
N ALA A 14 3.42 -10.14 8.11
CA ALA A 14 3.59 -11.03 6.98
C ALA A 14 2.83 -10.50 5.77
N ALA A 15 3.56 -10.00 4.79
CA ALA A 15 3.00 -9.51 3.55
C ALA A 15 3.62 -10.20 2.30
N GLY A 16 4.08 -11.44 2.44
CA GLY A 16 4.65 -12.21 1.34
C GLY A 16 6.15 -11.96 1.12
N ALA A 17 6.70 -12.48 0.02
CA ALA A 17 8.12 -12.40 -0.27
C ALA A 17 8.61 -10.98 -0.62
N ASP A 18 7.71 -10.13 -1.10
CA ASP A 18 7.96 -8.74 -1.50
C ASP A 18 7.10 -7.72 -0.75
N GLY A 19 6.41 -8.17 0.31
CA GLY A 19 5.60 -7.29 1.15
C GLY A 19 4.25 -6.86 0.56
N MET A 20 3.82 -7.40 -0.60
CA MET A 20 2.62 -6.93 -1.31
C MET A 20 1.40 -7.87 -1.29
N ASP A 21 1.45 -9.03 -0.62
CA ASP A 21 0.36 -10.01 -0.68
C ASP A 21 -0.99 -9.47 -0.17
N PHE A 22 -0.96 -8.69 0.92
CA PHE A 22 -2.15 -8.03 1.42
C PHE A 22 -2.68 -6.98 0.43
N ILE A 23 -1.80 -6.14 -0.13
CA ILE A 23 -2.16 -5.09 -1.08
C ILE A 23 -2.75 -5.68 -2.37
N ARG A 24 -2.20 -6.80 -2.86
CA ARG A 24 -2.75 -7.55 -4.00
C ARG A 24 -4.17 -8.03 -3.75
N HIS A 25 -4.47 -8.50 -2.54
CA HIS A 25 -5.83 -8.88 -2.18
C HIS A 25 -6.74 -7.66 -2.09
N LEU A 26 -6.27 -6.60 -1.42
CA LEU A 26 -7.01 -5.35 -1.26
C LEU A 26 -7.42 -4.76 -2.62
N PHE A 27 -6.47 -4.64 -3.56
CA PHE A 27 -6.70 -3.97 -4.84
C PHE A 27 -7.70 -4.70 -5.75
N LYS A 28 -7.91 -6.00 -5.57
CA LYS A 28 -8.92 -6.76 -6.31
C LYS A 28 -10.34 -6.29 -6.01
N ASP A 29 -10.60 -5.91 -4.76
CA ASP A 29 -11.97 -5.70 -4.28
C ASP A 29 -12.24 -4.25 -3.88
N VAL A 30 -11.23 -3.52 -3.42
CA VAL A 30 -11.43 -2.20 -2.78
C VAL A 30 -12.16 -1.20 -3.69
N ALA A 31 -11.89 -1.20 -4.99
CA ALA A 31 -12.56 -0.31 -5.94
C ALA A 31 -14.07 -0.52 -6.00
N ASN A 32 -14.55 -1.75 -5.78
CA ASN A 32 -15.98 -2.08 -5.74
C ASN A 32 -16.69 -1.55 -4.50
N HIS A 33 -15.93 -1.19 -3.47
CA HIS A 33 -16.43 -0.63 -2.21
C HIS A 33 -16.28 0.90 -2.12
N MET A 34 -15.73 1.53 -3.15
CA MET A 34 -15.49 2.97 -3.20
C MET A 34 -16.60 3.71 -3.96
N THR A 35 -16.97 4.90 -3.46
CA THR A 35 -17.74 5.88 -4.25
C THR A 35 -16.92 6.37 -5.44
N ASP A 36 -17.55 7.02 -6.42
CA ASP A 36 -16.88 7.44 -7.65
C ASP A 36 -15.71 8.42 -7.42
N ASN A 37 -15.77 9.21 -6.34
CA ASN A 37 -14.70 10.11 -5.90
C ASN A 37 -13.94 9.57 -4.68
N GLY A 38 -14.04 8.28 -4.40
CA GLY A 38 -13.36 7.64 -3.29
C GLY A 38 -11.84 7.69 -3.45
N ILE A 39 -11.15 7.80 -2.31
CA ILE A 39 -9.69 7.70 -2.22
C ILE A 39 -9.32 6.60 -1.23
N LEU A 40 -8.24 5.88 -1.54
CA LEU A 40 -7.55 4.98 -0.64
C LEU A 40 -6.27 5.68 -0.18
N VAL A 41 -6.08 5.79 1.13
CA VAL A 41 -4.82 6.24 1.73
C VAL A 41 -4.12 5.02 2.29
N LEU A 42 -2.90 4.78 1.83
CA LEU A 42 -2.10 3.61 2.18
C LEU A 42 -0.74 4.06 2.72
N GLU A 43 -0.39 3.62 3.91
CA GLU A 43 0.99 3.72 4.40
C GLU A 43 1.83 2.60 3.75
N ILE A 44 2.98 2.99 3.21
CA ILE A 44 3.99 2.07 2.71
C ILE A 44 5.31 2.38 3.41
N GLY A 45 5.89 1.35 4.02
CA GLY A 45 7.21 1.46 4.66
C GLY A 45 8.33 1.60 3.63
N HIS A 46 9.48 1.00 3.91
CA HIS A 46 10.64 1.02 3.00
C HIS A 46 10.44 0.28 1.66
N GLU A 47 9.27 -0.30 1.43
CA GLU A 47 8.99 -1.22 0.32
C GLU A 47 8.39 -0.53 -0.91
N ILE A 48 8.56 0.79 -1.06
CA ILE A 48 7.99 1.56 -2.18
C ILE A 48 8.43 1.01 -3.54
N HIS A 49 9.67 0.55 -3.67
CA HIS A 49 10.16 -0.06 -4.91
C HIS A 49 9.45 -1.37 -5.23
N HIS A 50 9.10 -2.19 -4.23
CA HIS A 50 8.32 -3.41 -4.46
C HIS A 50 6.89 -3.08 -4.88
N PHE A 51 6.28 -2.05 -4.30
CA PHE A 51 4.97 -1.57 -4.73
C PHE A 51 4.97 -1.09 -6.18
N GLN A 52 5.94 -0.25 -6.57
CA GLN A 52 6.06 0.24 -7.94
C GLN A 52 6.27 -0.91 -8.94
N HIS A 53 7.03 -1.94 -8.59
CA HIS A 53 7.19 -3.12 -9.43
C HIS A 53 5.94 -4.01 -9.49
N ALA A 54 5.22 -4.16 -8.37
CA ALA A 54 4.03 -5.01 -8.31
C ALA A 54 2.81 -4.36 -8.98
N PHE A 55 2.73 -3.03 -8.97
CA PHE A 55 1.59 -2.26 -9.46
C PHE A 55 2.04 -1.14 -10.43
N PRO A 56 2.71 -1.47 -11.55
CA PRO A 56 3.32 -0.47 -12.44
C PRO A 56 2.31 0.45 -13.14
N HIS A 57 1.02 0.12 -13.10
CA HIS A 57 -0.07 0.89 -13.71
C HIS A 57 -0.81 1.78 -12.72
N VAL A 58 -0.50 1.67 -11.42
CA VAL A 58 -1.12 2.50 -10.39
C VAL A 58 -0.23 3.74 -10.22
N GLU A 59 -0.80 4.91 -10.50
CA GLU A 59 -0.13 6.20 -10.33
C GLU A 59 -0.63 6.90 -9.05
N PRO A 60 -0.02 6.64 -7.87
CA PRO A 60 -0.41 7.30 -6.63
C PRO A 60 0.10 8.74 -6.56
N MET A 61 -0.58 9.55 -5.74
CA MET A 61 -0.02 10.79 -5.21
C MET A 61 0.68 10.52 -3.88
N TYR A 62 1.85 11.10 -3.70
CA TYR A 62 2.60 11.00 -2.44
C TYR A 62 2.14 12.10 -1.48
N LEU A 63 1.79 11.72 -0.25
CA LEU A 63 1.44 12.66 0.81
C LEU A 63 2.66 12.94 1.68
N SER A 64 3.01 14.22 1.82
CA SER A 64 4.06 14.66 2.74
C SER A 64 3.69 14.38 4.19
N THR A 65 4.61 13.76 4.92
CA THR A 65 4.50 13.51 6.36
C THR A 65 5.72 14.04 7.10
N SER A 66 5.68 14.07 8.44
CA SER A 66 6.87 14.37 9.25
C SER A 66 7.99 13.33 9.09
N ALA A 67 7.67 12.13 8.63
CA ALA A 67 8.63 11.06 8.36
C ALA A 67 9.25 11.14 6.94
N GLY A 68 8.73 12.01 6.07
CA GLY A 68 9.14 12.13 4.67
C GLY A 68 7.96 12.06 3.70
N ASP A 69 8.27 12.13 2.41
CA ASP A 69 7.27 12.20 1.33
C ASP A 69 6.94 10.82 0.73
N GLU A 70 7.71 9.78 1.00
CA GLU A 70 7.61 8.48 0.30
C GLU A 70 6.84 7.41 1.07
N HIS A 71 6.22 7.77 2.20
CA HIS A 71 5.64 6.80 3.14
C HIS A 71 4.12 6.66 3.05
N VAL A 72 3.43 7.61 2.42
CA VAL A 72 1.97 7.59 2.34
C VAL A 72 1.52 7.86 0.93
N LEU A 73 0.75 6.93 0.39
CA LEU A 73 0.17 6.96 -0.94
C LEU A 73 -1.30 7.34 -0.85
N LEU A 74 -1.74 8.27 -1.69
CA LEU A 74 -3.14 8.54 -1.99
C LEU A 74 -3.45 8.01 -3.38
N ILE A 75 -4.39 7.09 -3.47
CA ILE A 75 -4.80 6.42 -4.69
C ILE A 75 -6.28 6.67 -4.91
N THR A 76 -6.64 7.17 -6.09
CA THR A 76 -8.06 7.36 -6.46
C THR A 76 -8.67 6.04 -6.92
N LYS A 77 -9.99 5.90 -6.84
CA LYS A 77 -10.69 4.74 -7.43
C LYS A 77 -10.30 4.52 -8.89
N GLN A 78 -10.19 5.60 -9.67
CA GLN A 78 -9.83 5.56 -11.09
C GLN A 78 -8.45 4.94 -11.32
N ALA A 79 -7.47 5.26 -10.47
CA ALA A 79 -6.11 4.71 -10.55
C ALA A 79 -6.02 3.21 -10.21
N LEU A 80 -7.08 2.61 -9.64
CA LEU A 80 -7.18 1.19 -9.31
C LEU A 80 -7.92 0.36 -10.37
N GLN A 81 -8.62 1.00 -11.31
CA GLN A 81 -9.53 0.35 -12.26
C GLN A 81 -8.95 0.21 -13.68
N THR A 82 -7.64 0.33 -13.83
CA THR A 82 -6.92 0.29 -15.11
C THR A 82 -6.80 -1.12 -15.69
#